data_AF-A0A7J4JY95-F1
#
_entry.id   AF-A0A7J4JY95-F1
#
_cell.length_a   1.000
_cell.length_b   1.000
_cell.length_c   1.000
_cell.angle_alpha   90.00
_cell.angle_beta   90.00
_cell.angle_gamma   90.00
#
_symmetry.space_group_name_H-M   'P 1'
#
loop_
_entity.id
_entity.type
_entity.pdbx_description
1 polymer ?
#
loop_
_entity_poly.entity_id
_entity_poly.type
_entity_poly.pdbx_seq_one_letter_code
_entity_poly.pdbx_strand_id
1 'polypeptide(L)'
;MKKDFKYENPIEKEKLKNAYIIFGAVVILVILSFVFLSGGRQEPYQQTSFTGPPPENKSTDNITCQNDECWLNEAVSTKDATMCENIVNIATAQNCYEQLASISFETCLKITNSTKKTECVTNYAVAKKSVEFCTNILEDNERNKCSAAANPCTGKTGSGLGACLVENKLEYTGCKKETWCVIEYANKTQDTKICSQLETEGAQGACAALIKNKDTCGELAFPSVINYCHDLYAKWNGDMNSCDKIQKDSTYAIDCYAYFAKLNKNYTYCKNIDLDNSWSCYKNYSVGTGDPLGCTQIHKYAKFTKIGCFVDTAIQNRNPSACTYINESEDAGSRINCYISTILVNTTVPIPPDNCKNIIHDGWKQKCYTYSAVGNKNSSICDLTTNNAEKTLCEGKFK
;
A
#
# COMPACT_ATOMS: atom_id res chain seq x y z
N MET A 1 -17.12 52.02 8.93
CA MET A 1 -16.54 51.70 10.25
C MET A 1 -15.13 51.16 10.03
N LYS A 2 -14.10 51.97 10.30
CA LYS A 2 -12.70 51.51 10.34
C LYS A 2 -12.50 50.75 11.65
N LYS A 3 -12.06 49.49 11.58
CA LYS A 3 -11.62 48.74 12.76
C LYS A 3 -10.10 48.92 12.87
N ASP A 4 -9.67 49.66 13.88
CA ASP A 4 -8.26 49.80 14.23
C ASP A 4 -7.77 48.50 14.86
N PHE A 5 -6.75 47.88 14.26
CA PHE A 5 -6.07 46.73 14.84
C PHE A 5 -5.10 47.23 15.92
N LYS A 6 -5.36 46.83 17.17
CA LYS A 6 -4.44 47.04 18.30
C LYS A 6 -3.15 46.25 18.06
N TYR A 7 -2.02 46.97 18.11
CA TYR A 7 -0.69 46.37 18.18
C TYR A 7 -0.55 45.58 19.50
N GLU A 8 -0.22 44.29 19.41
CA GLU A 8 0.11 43.44 20.56
C GLU A 8 1.40 43.92 21.23
N ASN A 9 1.38 43.90 22.56
CA ASN A 9 2.43 44.43 23.42
C ASN A 9 3.69 43.53 23.31
N PRO A 10 4.89 44.08 23.05
CA PRO A 10 6.12 43.29 22.86
C PRO A 10 6.45 42.33 24.02
N ILE A 11 5.91 42.56 25.21
CA ILE A 11 6.06 41.69 26.39
C ILE A 11 5.40 40.30 26.20
N GLU A 12 4.33 40.19 25.41
CA GLU A 12 3.65 38.90 25.18
C GLU A 12 4.42 38.01 24.20
N LYS A 13 5.20 38.60 23.30
CA LYS A 13 6.01 37.87 22.32
C LYS A 13 7.17 37.11 22.97
N GLU A 14 7.70 37.63 24.07
CA GLU A 14 8.78 37.01 24.83
C GLU A 14 8.28 35.85 25.70
N LYS A 15 7.08 35.99 26.29
CA LYS A 15 6.39 34.89 27.00
C LYS A 15 6.07 33.72 26.07
N LEU A 16 5.65 34.00 24.82
CA LEU A 16 5.40 32.96 23.83
C LEU A 16 6.67 32.20 23.46
N LYS A 17 7.80 32.88 23.27
CA LYS A 17 9.09 32.23 22.99
C LYS A 17 9.53 31.28 24.11
N ASN A 18 9.39 31.70 25.37
CA ASN A 18 9.74 30.86 26.51
C ASN A 18 8.81 29.65 26.65
N ALA A 19 7.52 29.79 26.33
CA ALA A 19 6.58 28.68 26.31
C ALA A 19 6.95 27.62 25.25
N TYR A 20 7.37 28.03 24.05
CA TYR A 20 7.80 27.09 23.00
C TYR A 20 9.09 26.33 23.36
N ILE A 21 10.03 26.95 24.06
CA ILE A 21 11.26 26.28 24.51
C ILE A 21 10.94 25.21 25.56
N ILE A 22 10.05 25.52 26.51
CA ILE A 22 9.62 24.56 27.54
C ILE A 22 8.85 23.40 26.89
N PHE A 23 7.95 23.68 25.95
CA PHE A 23 7.20 22.64 25.24
C PHE A 23 8.12 21.73 24.42
N GLY A 24 9.11 22.31 23.73
CA GLY A 24 10.12 21.55 22.98
C GLY A 24 10.94 20.61 23.87
N ALA A 25 11.36 21.07 25.06
CA ALA A 25 12.10 20.24 26.01
C ALA A 25 11.27 19.06 26.55
N VAL A 26 9.97 19.28 26.82
CA VAL A 26 9.06 18.21 27.29
C VAL A 26 8.83 17.18 26.19
N VAL A 27 8.61 17.61 24.94
CA VAL A 27 8.42 16.68 23.81
C VAL A 27 9.69 15.82 23.58
N ILE A 28 10.88 16.40 23.69
CA ILE A 28 12.14 15.65 23.55
C ILE A 28 12.29 14.62 24.68
N LEU A 29 11.93 14.96 25.92
CA LEU A 29 11.96 14.02 27.05
C LEU A 29 10.93 12.88 26.90
N VAL A 30 9.76 13.15 26.33
CA VAL A 30 8.75 12.12 26.02
C VAL A 30 9.21 11.20 24.89
N ILE A 31 9.87 11.73 23.86
CA ILE A 31 10.44 10.93 22.77
C ILE A 31 11.59 10.06 23.29
N LEU A 32 12.49 10.61 24.12
CA LEU A 32 13.61 9.85 24.70
C LEU A 32 13.12 8.73 25.63
N SER A 33 12.06 8.96 26.41
CA SER A 33 11.47 7.91 27.25
C SER A 33 10.78 6.80 26.45
N PHE A 34 10.21 7.10 25.28
CA PHE A 34 9.69 6.08 24.36
C PHE A 34 10.80 5.22 23.72
N VAL A 35 11.97 5.79 23.41
CA VAL A 35 13.10 5.05 22.83
C VAL A 35 13.71 4.03 23.82
N PHE A 36 13.68 4.32 25.13
CA PHE A 36 14.15 3.38 26.15
C PHE A 36 13.15 2.28 26.53
N LEU A 37 11.86 2.45 26.23
CA LEU A 37 10.82 1.46 26.52
C LEU A 37 10.58 0.45 25.38
N SER A 38 11.16 0.66 24.20
CA SER A 38 11.12 -0.29 23.08
C SER A 38 12.20 -1.39 23.15
N GLY A 39 12.81 -1.62 24.32
CA GLY A 39 13.60 -2.82 24.58
C GLY A 39 12.71 -4.05 24.47
N GLY A 40 12.70 -4.67 23.29
CA GLY A 40 11.86 -5.81 22.95
C GLY A 40 12.00 -6.93 23.97
N ARG A 41 10.95 -7.14 24.76
CA ARG A 41 10.70 -8.44 25.37
C ARG A 41 10.52 -9.43 24.23
N GLN A 42 11.47 -10.34 24.06
CA GLN A 42 11.19 -11.58 23.36
C GLN A 42 10.06 -12.28 24.12
N GLU A 43 8.89 -12.36 23.52
CA GLU A 43 7.86 -13.26 23.99
C GLU A 43 8.43 -14.68 23.94
N PRO A 44 8.33 -15.48 25.01
CA PRO A 44 8.69 -16.88 24.96
C PRO A 44 7.84 -17.56 23.90
N TYR A 45 8.49 -18.08 22.87
CA TYR A 45 7.90 -18.89 21.82
C TYR A 45 7.13 -20.05 22.46
N GLN A 46 5.80 -19.91 22.57
CA GLN A 46 4.95 -21.00 23.00
C GLN A 46 4.88 -22.01 21.85
N GLN A 47 5.61 -23.11 22.02
CA GLN A 47 5.41 -24.31 21.21
C GLN A 47 3.96 -24.76 21.41
N THR A 48 3.11 -24.49 20.41
CA THR A 48 1.79 -25.09 20.31
C THR A 48 1.99 -26.59 20.11
N SER A 49 1.77 -27.35 21.18
CA SER A 49 1.71 -28.80 21.16
C SER A 49 0.56 -29.23 20.26
N PHE A 50 0.90 -29.80 19.11
CA PHE A 50 -0.06 -30.51 18.27
C PHE A 50 -0.54 -31.74 19.03
N THR A 51 -1.71 -31.65 19.65
CA THR A 51 -2.43 -32.80 20.22
C THR A 51 -3.09 -33.57 19.08
N GLY A 52 -2.27 -34.27 18.30
CA GLY A 52 -2.76 -35.40 17.52
C GLY A 52 -3.32 -36.48 18.44
N PRO A 53 -4.26 -37.31 17.97
CA PRO A 53 -4.72 -38.47 18.73
C PRO A 53 -3.50 -39.30 19.18
N PRO A 54 -3.47 -39.76 20.43
CA PRO A 54 -2.34 -40.52 20.95
C PRO A 54 -2.07 -41.72 20.03
N PRO A 55 -0.81 -41.95 19.62
CA PRO A 55 -0.48 -43.12 18.82
C PRO A 55 -0.97 -44.34 19.58
N GLU A 56 -1.84 -45.09 18.90
CA GLU A 56 -2.36 -46.36 19.35
C GLU A 56 -1.18 -47.20 19.87
N ASN A 57 -1.24 -47.59 21.14
CA ASN A 57 -0.14 -48.18 21.90
C ASN A 57 0.21 -49.55 21.28
N LYS A 58 1.04 -49.52 20.24
CA LYS A 58 1.58 -50.70 19.56
C LYS A 58 2.50 -51.41 20.55
N SER A 59 2.18 -52.67 20.79
CA SER A 59 3.02 -53.63 21.51
C SER A 59 4.48 -53.44 21.13
N THR A 60 5.31 -53.03 22.10
CA THR A 60 6.77 -52.97 21.95
C THR A 60 7.31 -54.40 21.98
N ASP A 61 7.03 -55.17 20.93
CA ASP A 61 7.84 -56.34 20.64
C ASP A 61 9.24 -55.81 20.36
N ASN A 62 10.21 -56.29 21.12
CA ASN A 62 11.58 -55.80 21.10
C ASN A 62 12.23 -56.28 19.79
N ILE A 63 11.99 -55.56 18.70
CA ILE A 63 12.51 -55.91 17.37
C ILE A 63 14.02 -55.79 17.41
N THR A 64 14.70 -56.93 17.41
CA THR A 64 16.16 -57.00 17.31
C THR A 64 16.57 -57.13 15.85
N CYS A 65 16.71 -56.01 15.16
CA CYS A 65 17.35 -56.00 13.84
C CYS A 65 18.88 -56.11 13.98
N GLN A 66 19.49 -57.05 13.25
CA GLN A 66 20.93 -57.33 13.33
C GLN A 66 21.76 -56.62 12.24
N ASN A 67 21.11 -56.06 11.22
CA ASN A 67 21.78 -55.36 10.11
C ASN A 67 20.94 -54.19 9.61
N ASP A 68 21.57 -53.34 8.79
CA ASP A 68 20.99 -52.11 8.23
C ASP A 68 19.76 -52.36 7.33
N GLU A 69 19.74 -53.49 6.61
CA GLU A 69 18.63 -53.85 5.71
C GLU A 69 17.37 -54.25 6.49
N CYS A 70 17.53 -54.91 7.64
CA CYS A 70 16.44 -55.19 8.57
C CYS A 70 15.84 -53.88 9.09
N TRP A 71 16.68 -52.96 9.58
CA TRP A 71 16.23 -51.66 10.08
C TRP A 71 15.52 -50.84 9.00
N LEU A 72 16.05 -50.83 7.77
CA LEU A 72 15.40 -50.16 6.63
C LEU A 72 14.02 -50.75 6.35
N ASN A 73 13.91 -52.07 6.21
CA ASN A 73 12.65 -52.74 5.91
C ASN A 73 11.62 -52.53 7.02
N GLU A 74 12.06 -52.54 8.28
CA GLU A 74 11.17 -52.32 9.42
C GLU A 74 10.73 -50.85 9.52
N ALA A 75 11.64 -49.89 9.31
CA ALA A 75 11.29 -48.47 9.26
C ALA A 75 10.22 -48.20 8.18
N VAL A 76 10.38 -48.85 7.01
CA VAL A 76 9.44 -48.72 5.89
C VAL A 76 8.11 -49.42 6.14
N SER A 77 8.12 -50.61 6.72
CA SER A 77 6.90 -51.37 7.03
C SER A 77 6.07 -50.67 8.11
N THR A 78 6.73 -50.13 9.14
CA THR A 78 6.11 -49.46 10.28
C THR A 78 5.81 -47.98 10.04
N LYS A 79 6.42 -47.39 9.00
CA LYS A 79 6.40 -45.96 8.70
C LYS A 79 7.03 -45.10 9.81
N ASP A 80 8.02 -45.64 10.51
CA ASP A 80 8.74 -44.96 11.58
C ASP A 80 10.14 -44.53 11.13
N ALA A 81 10.26 -43.25 10.77
CA ALA A 81 11.53 -42.67 10.33
C ALA A 81 12.59 -42.60 11.43
N THR A 82 12.22 -42.71 12.72
CA THR A 82 13.19 -42.74 13.81
C THR A 82 14.04 -44.00 13.79
N MET A 83 13.51 -45.10 13.25
CA MET A 83 14.26 -46.35 13.08
C MET A 83 15.43 -46.20 12.08
N CYS A 84 15.37 -45.24 11.17
CA CYS A 84 16.49 -44.93 10.26
C CYS A 84 17.74 -44.42 11.02
N GLU A 85 17.60 -43.93 12.26
CA GLU A 85 18.73 -43.52 13.11
C GLU A 85 19.56 -44.72 13.61
N ASN A 86 18.99 -45.93 13.58
CA ASN A 86 19.68 -47.16 13.97
C ASN A 86 20.52 -47.79 12.84
N ILE A 87 20.45 -47.25 11.62
CA ILE A 87 21.18 -47.73 10.45
C ILE A 87 22.61 -47.16 10.47
N VAL A 88 23.62 -48.03 10.44
CA VAL A 88 25.04 -47.64 10.54
C VAL A 88 25.58 -47.13 9.20
N ASN A 89 25.22 -47.78 8.09
CA ASN A 89 25.64 -47.35 6.76
C ASN A 89 24.89 -46.08 6.35
N ILE A 90 25.64 -44.99 6.17
CA ILE A 90 25.09 -43.67 5.82
C ILE A 90 24.26 -43.71 4.53
N ALA A 91 24.69 -44.45 3.50
CA ALA A 91 23.94 -44.53 2.24
C ALA A 91 22.61 -45.26 2.44
N THR A 92 22.59 -46.34 3.22
CA THR A 92 21.36 -47.07 3.58
C THR A 92 20.44 -46.21 4.44
N ALA A 93 20.99 -45.45 5.40
CA ALA A 93 20.22 -44.54 6.24
C ALA A 93 19.58 -43.41 5.41
N GLN A 94 20.31 -42.84 4.45
CA GLN A 94 19.77 -41.84 3.53
C GLN A 94 18.67 -42.41 2.64
N ASN A 95 18.84 -43.63 2.12
CA ASN A 95 17.77 -44.33 1.39
C ASN A 95 16.52 -44.55 2.27
N CYS A 96 16.70 -44.88 3.56
CA CYS A 96 15.62 -44.99 4.53
C CYS A 96 14.83 -43.68 4.66
N TYR A 97 15.53 -42.56 4.90
CA TYR A 97 14.88 -41.25 5.00
C TYR A 97 14.19 -40.83 3.70
N GLU A 98 14.79 -41.10 2.54
CA GLU A 98 14.19 -40.80 1.23
C GLU A 98 12.88 -41.57 1.00
N GLN A 99 12.81 -42.85 1.38
CA GLN A 99 11.58 -43.65 1.25
C GLN A 99 10.48 -43.18 2.20
N LEU A 100 10.86 -42.64 3.36
CA LEU A 100 9.92 -42.19 4.40
C LEU A 100 9.64 -40.69 4.37
N ALA A 101 10.23 -39.98 3.43
CA ALA A 101 10.21 -38.53 3.36
C ALA A 101 8.80 -37.94 3.15
N SER A 102 7.88 -38.72 2.61
CA SER A 102 6.46 -38.34 2.46
C SER A 102 5.65 -38.40 3.77
N ILE A 103 6.17 -39.05 4.81
CA ILE A 103 5.45 -39.29 6.07
C ILE A 103 5.49 -38.07 6.99
N SER A 104 6.67 -37.46 7.17
CA SER A 104 6.83 -36.30 8.04
C SER A 104 7.85 -35.30 7.49
N PHE A 105 7.66 -34.03 7.85
CA PHE A 105 8.54 -32.95 7.43
C PHE A 105 9.95 -33.12 8.01
N GLU A 106 10.03 -33.56 9.26
CA GLU A 106 11.28 -33.81 9.97
C GLU A 106 12.12 -34.86 9.23
N THR A 107 11.49 -35.85 8.62
CA THR A 107 12.15 -36.86 7.78
C THR A 107 12.81 -36.21 6.55
N CYS A 108 12.12 -35.29 5.85
CA CYS A 108 12.74 -34.52 4.76
C CYS A 108 14.00 -33.78 5.22
N LEU A 109 14.00 -33.23 6.44
CA LEU A 109 15.11 -32.42 6.94
C LEU A 109 16.38 -33.24 7.22
N LYS A 110 16.24 -34.55 7.49
CA LYS A 110 17.34 -35.49 7.74
C LYS A 110 18.07 -35.95 6.46
N ILE A 111 17.49 -35.69 5.28
CA ILE A 111 18.15 -35.96 3.99
C ILE A 111 19.35 -35.03 3.81
N THR A 112 20.53 -35.59 3.54
CA THR A 112 21.78 -34.82 3.39
C THR A 112 22.03 -34.36 1.95
N ASN A 113 21.51 -35.09 0.96
CA ASN A 113 21.58 -34.67 -0.45
C ASN A 113 20.69 -33.43 -0.68
N SER A 114 21.30 -32.30 -1.04
CA SER A 114 20.61 -31.01 -1.14
C SER A 114 19.48 -31.01 -2.18
N THR A 115 19.66 -31.68 -3.32
CA THR A 115 18.64 -31.77 -4.39
C THR A 115 17.44 -32.57 -3.91
N LYS A 116 17.66 -33.77 -3.37
CA LYS A 116 16.58 -34.63 -2.86
C LYS A 116 15.87 -34.03 -1.64
N LYS A 117 16.61 -33.38 -0.75
CA LYS A 117 16.04 -32.62 0.37
C LYS A 117 15.12 -31.51 -0.13
N THR A 118 15.58 -30.74 -1.12
CA THR A 118 14.80 -29.64 -1.71
C THR A 118 13.53 -30.15 -2.38
N GLU A 119 13.62 -31.23 -3.14
CA GLU A 119 12.46 -31.90 -3.74
C GLU A 119 11.47 -32.39 -2.67
N CYS A 120 11.96 -33.06 -1.62
CA CYS A 120 11.14 -33.53 -0.51
C CYS A 120 10.39 -32.38 0.19
N VAL A 121 11.13 -31.34 0.59
CA VAL A 121 10.57 -30.15 1.24
C VAL A 121 9.54 -29.49 0.34
N THR A 122 9.81 -29.39 -0.97
CA THR A 122 8.87 -28.82 -1.94
C THR A 122 7.59 -29.64 -2.05
N ASN A 123 7.70 -30.95 -2.22
CA ASN A 123 6.54 -31.85 -2.31
C ASN A 123 5.70 -31.80 -1.02
N TYR A 124 6.36 -31.76 0.14
CA TYR A 124 5.68 -31.62 1.42
C TYR A 124 4.97 -30.26 1.54
N ALA A 125 5.64 -29.16 1.17
CA ALA A 125 5.07 -27.81 1.17
C ALA A 125 3.84 -27.70 0.26
N VAL A 126 3.90 -28.30 -0.94
CA VAL A 126 2.78 -28.38 -1.90
C VAL A 126 1.62 -29.19 -1.33
N ALA A 127 1.90 -30.38 -0.77
CA ALA A 127 0.87 -31.23 -0.18
C ALA A 127 0.16 -30.54 1.01
N LYS A 128 0.89 -29.73 1.78
CA LYS A 128 0.35 -28.96 2.91
C LYS A 128 -0.14 -27.55 2.53
N LYS A 129 0.05 -27.13 1.28
CA LYS A 129 -0.22 -25.77 0.78
C LYS A 129 0.37 -24.66 1.67
N SER A 130 1.58 -24.87 2.20
CA SER A 130 2.22 -23.94 3.14
C SER A 130 3.63 -23.59 2.70
N VAL A 131 3.87 -22.29 2.50
CA VAL A 131 5.17 -21.74 2.11
C VAL A 131 6.18 -21.74 3.26
N GLU A 132 5.73 -21.91 4.50
CA GLU A 132 6.61 -21.89 5.68
C GLU A 132 7.63 -23.03 5.63
N PHE A 133 7.26 -24.18 5.09
CA PHE A 133 8.17 -25.31 4.90
C PHE A 133 9.33 -24.98 3.95
N CYS A 134 9.09 -24.13 2.95
CA CYS A 134 10.11 -23.73 1.98
C CYS A 134 11.26 -22.92 2.60
N THR A 135 11.08 -22.37 3.81
CA THR A 135 12.17 -21.67 4.54
C THR A 135 13.36 -22.57 4.88
N ASN A 136 13.17 -23.90 4.83
CA ASN A 136 14.22 -24.90 5.06
C ASN A 136 15.07 -25.19 3.81
N ILE A 137 14.80 -24.53 2.68
CA ILE A 137 15.63 -24.57 1.49
C ILE A 137 16.63 -23.41 1.54
N LEU A 138 17.92 -23.75 1.54
CA LEU A 138 19.01 -22.78 1.66
C LEU A 138 19.11 -21.86 0.43
N GLU A 139 19.08 -22.46 -0.77
CA GLU A 139 19.23 -21.74 -2.03
C GLU A 139 17.99 -20.90 -2.36
N ASP A 140 18.16 -19.58 -2.48
CA ASP A 140 17.08 -18.61 -2.68
C ASP A 140 16.21 -18.93 -3.91
N ASN A 141 16.84 -19.33 -5.02
CA ASN A 141 16.14 -19.65 -6.26
C ASN A 141 15.20 -20.86 -6.07
N GLU A 142 15.68 -21.92 -5.42
CA GLU A 142 14.88 -23.10 -5.15
C GLU A 142 13.80 -22.85 -4.08
N ARG A 143 14.11 -22.03 -3.07
CA ARG A 143 13.12 -21.59 -2.07
C ARG A 143 11.97 -20.81 -2.71
N ASN A 144 12.27 -19.94 -3.67
CA ASN A 144 11.25 -19.20 -4.41
C ASN A 144 10.39 -20.12 -5.29
N LYS A 145 11.01 -21.11 -5.97
CA LYS A 145 10.27 -22.14 -6.73
C LYS A 145 9.36 -22.97 -5.83
N CYS A 146 9.86 -23.42 -4.68
CA CYS A 146 9.07 -24.12 -3.67
C CYS A 146 7.89 -23.27 -3.22
N SER A 147 8.12 -22.00 -2.90
CA SER A 147 7.07 -21.10 -2.40
C SER A 147 5.98 -20.89 -3.46
N ALA A 148 6.36 -20.70 -4.73
CA ALA A 148 5.43 -20.59 -5.84
C ALA A 148 4.64 -21.88 -6.10
N ALA A 149 5.27 -23.05 -5.94
CA ALA A 149 4.59 -24.33 -6.06
C ALA A 149 3.62 -24.58 -4.89
N ALA A 150 4.05 -24.30 -3.66
CA ALA A 150 3.27 -24.51 -2.44
C ALA A 150 2.07 -23.57 -2.33
N ASN A 151 2.23 -22.34 -2.82
CA ASN A 151 1.16 -21.36 -2.92
C ASN A 151 1.27 -20.65 -4.28
N PRO A 152 0.40 -21.01 -5.24
CA PRO A 152 0.37 -20.38 -6.58
C PRO A 152 0.12 -18.87 -6.56
N CYS A 153 -0.34 -18.34 -5.42
CA CYS A 153 -0.57 -16.91 -5.20
C CYS A 153 0.65 -16.17 -4.63
N THR A 154 1.78 -16.86 -4.43
CA THR A 154 3.04 -16.22 -4.00
C THR A 154 3.45 -15.15 -5.01
N GLY A 155 3.67 -13.93 -4.53
CA GLY A 155 4.06 -12.78 -5.36
C GLY A 155 2.90 -12.07 -6.06
N LYS A 156 1.64 -12.55 -5.92
CA LYS A 156 0.47 -11.76 -6.28
C LYS A 156 0.24 -10.68 -5.23
N THR A 157 0.09 -9.45 -5.67
CA THR A 157 -0.22 -8.27 -4.84
C THR A 157 -1.34 -7.47 -5.52
N GLY A 158 -2.04 -6.64 -4.75
CA GLY A 158 -3.19 -5.88 -5.28
C GLY A 158 -4.26 -6.80 -5.87
N SER A 159 -5.17 -6.24 -6.67
CA SER A 159 -6.48 -6.77 -7.14
C SER A 159 -6.52 -8.12 -7.91
N GLY A 160 -5.73 -9.11 -7.52
CA GLY A 160 -5.72 -10.48 -8.02
C GLY A 160 -5.25 -11.51 -6.99
N LEU A 161 -4.79 -11.10 -5.80
CA LEU A 161 -4.49 -12.04 -4.71
C LEU A 161 -5.78 -12.72 -4.22
N GLY A 162 -6.85 -11.96 -4.01
CA GLY A 162 -8.12 -12.50 -3.51
C GLY A 162 -8.71 -13.52 -4.48
N ALA A 163 -8.74 -13.19 -5.78
CA ALA A 163 -9.16 -14.12 -6.83
C ALA A 163 -8.29 -15.39 -6.86
N CYS A 164 -6.97 -15.24 -6.79
CA CYS A 164 -6.06 -16.38 -6.80
C CYS A 164 -6.29 -17.32 -5.60
N LEU A 165 -6.51 -16.77 -4.40
CA LEU A 165 -6.78 -17.56 -3.20
C LEU A 165 -8.05 -18.41 -3.38
N VAL A 166 -9.11 -17.83 -3.97
CA VAL A 166 -10.36 -18.57 -4.24
C VAL A 166 -10.15 -19.67 -5.27
N GLU A 167 -9.50 -19.38 -6.40
CA GLU A 167 -9.25 -20.36 -7.47
C GLU A 167 -8.45 -21.58 -6.97
N ASN A 168 -7.51 -21.35 -6.05
CA ASN A 168 -6.66 -22.40 -5.48
C ASN A 168 -7.21 -23.04 -4.20
N LYS A 169 -8.45 -22.70 -3.82
CA LYS A 169 -9.12 -23.17 -2.60
C LYS A 169 -8.23 -22.97 -1.37
N LEU A 170 -7.66 -21.78 -1.26
CA LEU A 170 -6.87 -21.32 -0.12
C LEU A 170 -7.76 -20.50 0.81
N GLU A 171 -7.39 -20.43 2.09
CA GLU A 171 -8.11 -19.64 3.08
C GLU A 171 -7.83 -18.14 2.90
N TYR A 172 -8.79 -17.30 3.29
CA TYR A 172 -8.65 -15.84 3.26
C TYR A 172 -7.54 -15.32 4.19
N THR A 173 -7.04 -16.15 5.12
CA THR A 173 -5.91 -15.83 6.02
C THR A 173 -4.67 -15.40 5.23
N GLY A 174 -4.53 -15.87 3.98
CA GLY A 174 -3.52 -15.41 3.01
C GLY A 174 -3.58 -13.92 2.67
N CYS A 175 -4.70 -13.23 2.91
CA CYS A 175 -4.85 -11.80 2.67
C CYS A 175 -4.14 -10.91 3.70
N LYS A 176 -3.60 -11.44 4.81
CA LYS A 176 -2.88 -10.65 5.83
C LYS A 176 -3.61 -9.38 6.31
N LYS A 177 -4.94 -9.43 6.39
CA LYS A 177 -5.82 -8.29 6.72
C LYS A 177 -5.86 -7.14 5.69
N GLU A 178 -5.31 -7.33 4.50
CA GLU A 178 -5.47 -6.37 3.41
C GLU A 178 -6.94 -6.30 2.98
N THR A 179 -7.58 -5.16 3.27
CA THR A 179 -9.03 -4.95 3.08
C THR A 179 -9.53 -5.37 1.71
N TRP A 180 -8.87 -4.93 0.64
CA TRP A 180 -9.28 -5.23 -0.74
C TRP A 180 -9.21 -6.73 -1.07
N CYS A 181 -8.24 -7.46 -0.50
CA CYS A 181 -8.07 -8.90 -0.74
C CYS A 181 -9.20 -9.68 -0.07
N VAL A 182 -9.52 -9.32 1.18
CA VAL A 182 -10.62 -9.92 1.95
C VAL A 182 -11.96 -9.70 1.23
N ILE A 183 -12.19 -8.51 0.68
CA ILE A 183 -13.42 -8.18 -0.05
C ILE A 183 -13.52 -8.94 -1.37
N GLU A 184 -12.43 -8.99 -2.14
CA GLU A 184 -12.39 -9.75 -3.39
C GLU A 184 -12.67 -11.23 -3.14
N TYR A 185 -12.05 -11.81 -2.11
CA TYR A 185 -12.29 -13.18 -1.68
C TYR A 185 -13.75 -13.41 -1.26
N ALA A 186 -14.29 -12.54 -0.40
CA ALA A 186 -15.65 -12.64 0.10
C ALA A 186 -16.69 -12.47 -1.04
N ASN A 187 -16.44 -11.58 -2.00
CA ASN A 187 -17.27 -11.41 -3.18
C ASN A 187 -17.22 -12.64 -4.11
N LYS A 188 -16.06 -13.25 -4.31
CA LYS A 188 -15.94 -14.45 -5.14
C LYS A 188 -16.57 -15.70 -4.50
N THR A 189 -16.47 -15.82 -3.17
CA THR A 189 -17.06 -16.93 -2.41
C THR A 189 -18.52 -16.69 -2.03
N GLN A 190 -19.01 -15.45 -2.17
CA GLN A 190 -20.33 -15.01 -1.72
C GLN A 190 -20.56 -15.25 -0.20
N ASP A 191 -19.49 -15.30 0.60
CA ASP A 191 -19.56 -15.52 2.05
C ASP A 191 -19.41 -14.21 2.83
N THR A 192 -20.52 -13.69 3.34
CA THR A 192 -20.54 -12.46 4.14
C THR A 192 -19.85 -12.61 5.50
N LYS A 193 -19.64 -13.82 6.02
CA LYS A 193 -18.97 -14.02 7.31
C LYS A 193 -17.51 -13.56 7.25
N ILE A 194 -16.89 -13.65 6.07
CA ILE A 194 -15.51 -13.21 5.85
C ILE A 194 -15.38 -11.70 6.06
N CYS A 195 -16.44 -10.93 5.79
CA CYS A 195 -16.43 -9.49 6.04
C CYS A 195 -16.18 -9.14 7.50
N SER A 196 -16.54 -9.99 8.47
CA SER A 196 -16.31 -9.73 9.90
C SER A 196 -14.83 -9.70 10.30
N GLN A 197 -13.94 -10.07 9.38
CA GLN A 197 -12.50 -10.11 9.57
C GLN A 197 -11.84 -8.75 9.25
N LEU A 198 -12.60 -7.81 8.70
CA LEU A 198 -12.15 -6.44 8.47
C LEU A 198 -12.08 -5.67 9.80
N GLU A 199 -11.12 -4.77 9.92
CA GLU A 199 -10.78 -4.10 11.19
C GLU A 199 -11.89 -3.17 11.71
N THR A 200 -12.65 -2.55 10.82
CA THR A 200 -13.60 -1.49 11.16
C THR A 200 -15.02 -1.88 10.78
N GLU A 201 -15.98 -1.57 11.64
CA GLU A 201 -17.42 -1.87 11.42
C GLU A 201 -17.93 -1.30 10.09
N GLY A 202 -17.47 -0.12 9.68
CA GLY A 202 -17.84 0.48 8.38
C GLY A 202 -17.35 -0.34 7.19
N ALA A 203 -16.13 -0.88 7.24
CA ALA A 203 -15.60 -1.75 6.19
C ALA A 203 -16.32 -3.12 6.17
N GLN A 204 -16.63 -3.67 7.35
CA GLN A 204 -17.42 -4.89 7.48
C GLN A 204 -18.80 -4.72 6.83
N GLY A 205 -19.49 -3.61 7.13
CA GLY A 205 -20.79 -3.26 6.55
C GLY A 205 -20.74 -3.09 5.04
N ALA A 206 -19.73 -2.38 4.52
CA ALA A 206 -19.57 -2.13 3.09
C ALA A 206 -19.30 -3.42 2.30
N CYS A 207 -18.48 -4.32 2.88
CA CYS A 207 -18.20 -5.64 2.32
C CYS A 207 -19.48 -6.49 2.26
N ALA A 208 -20.27 -6.51 3.34
CA ALA A 208 -21.53 -7.24 3.37
C ALA A 208 -22.56 -6.69 2.38
N ALA A 209 -22.63 -5.36 2.24
CA ALA A 209 -23.52 -4.69 1.27
C ALA A 209 -23.14 -5.04 -0.18
N LEU A 210 -21.84 -5.09 -0.48
CA LEU A 210 -21.31 -5.46 -1.79
C LEU A 210 -21.71 -6.90 -2.16
N ILE A 211 -21.46 -7.87 -1.28
CA ILE A 211 -21.75 -9.29 -1.53
C ILE A 211 -23.26 -9.53 -1.69
N LYS A 212 -24.07 -8.87 -0.85
CA LYS A 212 -25.54 -8.98 -0.92
C LYS A 212 -26.14 -8.24 -2.12
N ASN A 213 -25.34 -7.46 -2.85
CA ASN A 213 -25.80 -6.50 -3.85
C ASN A 213 -26.97 -5.65 -3.35
N LYS A 214 -26.90 -5.24 -2.09
CA LYS A 214 -27.93 -4.48 -1.40
C LYS A 214 -27.25 -3.56 -0.40
N ASP A 215 -27.58 -2.27 -0.47
CA ASP A 215 -27.09 -1.31 0.51
C ASP A 215 -27.68 -1.59 1.89
N THR A 216 -26.85 -2.10 2.79
CA THR A 216 -27.16 -2.33 4.22
C THR A 216 -26.41 -1.36 5.13
N CYS A 217 -25.70 -0.36 4.60
CA CYS A 217 -24.89 0.56 5.39
C CYS A 217 -25.73 1.42 6.34
N GLY A 218 -26.98 1.72 5.98
CA GLY A 218 -27.92 2.47 6.82
C GLY A 218 -28.41 1.72 8.06
N GLU A 219 -28.10 0.43 8.21
CA GLU A 219 -28.47 -0.40 9.37
C GLU A 219 -27.44 -0.30 10.52
N LEU A 220 -26.31 0.38 10.32
CA LEU A 220 -25.24 0.51 11.31
C LEU A 220 -25.57 1.54 12.40
N ALA A 221 -24.96 1.41 13.58
CA ALA A 221 -25.38 2.14 14.77
C ALA A 221 -24.95 3.62 14.80
N PHE A 222 -23.78 3.95 14.26
CA PHE A 222 -23.16 5.28 14.42
C PHE A 222 -23.08 6.05 13.10
N PRO A 223 -23.42 7.36 13.06
CA PRO A 223 -23.36 8.17 11.84
C PRO A 223 -22.00 8.17 11.14
N SER A 224 -20.90 8.23 11.90
CA SER A 224 -19.55 8.17 11.32
C SER A 224 -19.25 6.82 10.66
N VAL A 225 -19.76 5.72 11.25
CA VAL A 225 -19.63 4.37 10.71
C VAL A 225 -20.50 4.18 9.47
N ILE A 226 -21.74 4.69 9.48
CA ILE A 226 -22.64 4.71 8.31
C ILE A 226 -21.98 5.46 7.13
N ASN A 227 -21.47 6.67 7.39
CA ASN A 227 -20.81 7.50 6.39
C ASN A 227 -19.58 6.81 5.79
N TYR A 228 -18.76 6.18 6.63
CA TYR A 228 -17.60 5.43 6.16
C TYR A 228 -17.99 4.17 5.36
N CYS A 229 -19.05 3.47 5.78
CA CYS A 229 -19.59 2.33 5.06
C CYS A 229 -20.05 2.72 3.65
N HIS A 230 -20.86 3.77 3.52
CA HIS A 230 -21.32 4.23 2.21
C HIS A 230 -20.18 4.71 1.31
N ASP A 231 -19.15 5.38 1.87
CA ASP A 231 -17.96 5.78 1.10
C ASP A 231 -17.24 4.57 0.49
N LEU A 232 -16.98 3.55 1.30
CA LEU A 232 -16.33 2.32 0.84
C LEU A 232 -17.22 1.54 -0.14
N TYR A 233 -18.51 1.39 0.16
CA TYR A 233 -19.46 0.70 -0.70
C TYR A 233 -19.56 1.38 -2.07
N ALA A 234 -19.66 2.71 -2.09
CA ALA A 234 -19.65 3.49 -3.33
C ALA A 234 -18.38 3.19 -4.15
N LYS A 235 -17.19 3.31 -3.53
CA LYS A 235 -15.90 3.07 -4.19
C LYS A 235 -15.74 1.64 -4.72
N TRP A 236 -16.16 0.63 -3.96
CA TRP A 236 -16.00 -0.78 -4.35
C TRP A 236 -17.04 -1.24 -5.36
N ASN A 237 -18.27 -0.74 -5.26
CA ASN A 237 -19.36 -1.08 -6.19
C ASN A 237 -19.36 -0.19 -7.45
N GLY A 238 -18.58 0.90 -7.45
CA GLY A 238 -18.62 1.91 -8.50
C GLY A 238 -19.92 2.71 -8.52
N ASP A 239 -20.70 2.69 -7.44
CA ASP A 239 -21.98 3.38 -7.34
C ASP A 239 -21.83 4.76 -6.70
N MET A 240 -21.72 5.78 -7.55
CA MET A 240 -21.60 7.17 -7.09
C MET A 240 -22.84 7.66 -6.31
N ASN A 241 -24.03 7.10 -6.57
CA ASN A 241 -25.26 7.52 -5.87
C ASN A 241 -25.21 7.15 -4.38
N SER A 242 -24.37 6.20 -4.00
CA SER A 242 -24.14 5.89 -2.59
C SER A 242 -23.42 7.04 -1.86
N CYS A 243 -22.72 7.94 -2.56
CA CYS A 243 -22.17 9.15 -1.94
C CYS A 243 -23.28 10.11 -1.45
N ASP A 244 -24.47 10.11 -2.05
CA ASP A 244 -25.61 10.96 -1.62
C ASP A 244 -26.20 10.54 -0.27
N LYS A 245 -25.88 9.33 0.20
CA LYS A 245 -26.33 8.79 1.48
C LYS A 245 -25.40 9.17 2.63
N ILE A 246 -24.26 9.79 2.32
CA ILE A 246 -23.29 10.27 3.30
C ILE A 246 -23.69 11.69 3.74
N GLN A 247 -23.54 11.98 5.03
CA GLN A 247 -23.73 13.33 5.56
C GLN A 247 -22.82 14.33 4.81
N LYS A 248 -23.41 15.37 4.20
CA LYS A 248 -22.72 16.28 3.25
C LYS A 248 -21.55 17.06 3.84
N ASP A 249 -21.56 17.29 5.15
CA ASP A 249 -20.50 17.96 5.90
C ASP A 249 -19.36 17.01 6.34
N SER A 250 -19.53 15.70 6.14
CA SER A 250 -18.54 14.68 6.52
C SER A 250 -17.34 14.64 5.58
N THR A 251 -16.16 14.37 6.12
CA THR A 251 -14.95 14.08 5.33
C THR A 251 -15.13 12.90 4.38
N TYR A 252 -15.95 11.91 4.74
CA TYR A 252 -16.25 10.76 3.88
C TYR A 252 -17.00 11.16 2.61
N ALA A 253 -17.89 12.16 2.67
CA ALA A 253 -18.58 12.66 1.49
C ALA A 253 -17.58 13.34 0.53
N ILE A 254 -16.67 14.14 1.07
CA ILE A 254 -15.59 14.79 0.30
C ILE A 254 -14.76 13.74 -0.43
N ASP A 255 -14.33 12.70 0.28
CA ASP A 255 -13.48 11.64 -0.28
C ASP A 255 -14.22 10.77 -1.32
N CYS A 256 -15.51 10.47 -1.09
CA CYS A 256 -16.36 9.73 -2.01
C CYS A 256 -16.51 10.49 -3.33
N TYR A 257 -16.94 11.76 -3.27
CA TYR A 257 -17.11 12.59 -4.46
C TYR A 257 -15.79 12.87 -5.17
N ALA A 258 -14.71 13.12 -4.44
CA ALA A 258 -13.40 13.34 -5.02
C ALA A 258 -12.89 12.09 -5.75
N TYR A 259 -13.15 10.89 -5.23
CA TYR A 259 -12.82 9.64 -5.90
C TYR A 259 -13.50 9.54 -7.27
N PHE A 260 -14.83 9.71 -7.32
CA PHE A 260 -15.57 9.62 -8.58
C PHE A 260 -15.25 10.77 -9.54
N ALA A 261 -14.99 11.97 -9.02
CA ALA A 261 -14.57 13.10 -9.84
C ALA A 261 -13.25 12.79 -10.55
N LYS A 262 -12.26 12.22 -9.84
CA LYS A 262 -10.97 11.80 -10.44
C LYS A 262 -11.16 10.67 -11.43
N LEU A 263 -11.88 9.62 -11.02
CA LEU A 263 -12.11 8.41 -11.84
C LEU A 263 -12.74 8.76 -13.18
N ASN A 264 -13.72 9.66 -13.19
CA ASN A 264 -14.46 10.07 -14.39
C ASN A 264 -13.91 11.34 -15.04
N LYS A 265 -12.81 11.91 -14.53
CA LYS A 265 -12.26 13.21 -14.96
C LYS A 265 -13.35 14.29 -15.06
N ASN A 266 -14.23 14.35 -14.06
CA ASN A 266 -15.36 15.26 -14.01
C ASN A 266 -15.45 15.96 -12.65
N TYR A 267 -14.90 17.18 -12.56
CA TYR A 267 -14.94 17.97 -11.32
C TYR A 267 -16.36 18.38 -10.89
N THR A 268 -17.36 18.31 -11.78
CA THR A 268 -18.72 18.78 -11.47
C THR A 268 -19.39 17.94 -10.37
N TYR A 269 -18.92 16.72 -10.11
CA TYR A 269 -19.39 15.90 -9.01
C TYR A 269 -19.13 16.53 -7.62
N CYS A 270 -18.12 17.39 -7.50
CA CYS A 270 -17.86 18.13 -6.27
C CYS A 270 -18.91 19.21 -5.95
N LYS A 271 -19.91 19.46 -6.82
CA LYS A 271 -21.03 20.38 -6.56
C LYS A 271 -22.07 19.82 -5.59
N ASN A 272 -22.06 18.51 -5.35
CA ASN A 272 -23.08 17.83 -4.55
C ASN A 272 -22.82 17.88 -3.03
N ILE A 273 -21.66 18.38 -2.61
CA ILE A 273 -21.26 18.56 -1.21
C ILE A 273 -21.40 20.03 -0.78
N ASP A 274 -21.41 20.24 0.54
CA ASP A 274 -21.54 21.58 1.10
C ASP A 274 -20.40 22.51 0.66
N LEU A 275 -20.66 23.81 0.57
CA LEU A 275 -19.79 24.79 -0.08
C LEU A 275 -18.37 24.77 0.50
N ASP A 276 -18.23 24.74 1.83
CA ASP A 276 -16.93 24.79 2.51
C ASP A 276 -16.11 23.52 2.24
N ASN A 277 -16.79 22.38 2.09
CA ASN A 277 -16.20 21.08 1.81
C ASN A 277 -15.93 20.85 0.32
N SER A 278 -16.67 21.53 -0.56
CA SER A 278 -16.50 21.46 -2.02
C SER A 278 -15.07 21.81 -2.46
N TRP A 279 -14.42 22.73 -1.75
CA TRP A 279 -13.07 23.19 -2.11
C TRP A 279 -12.03 22.08 -1.97
N SER A 280 -12.15 21.24 -0.93
CA SER A 280 -11.28 20.08 -0.72
C SER A 280 -11.48 19.03 -1.82
N CYS A 281 -12.72 18.80 -2.26
CA CYS A 281 -13.00 17.89 -3.38
C CYS A 281 -12.41 18.41 -4.70
N TYR A 282 -12.60 19.69 -5.03
CA TYR A 282 -12.02 20.31 -6.22
C TYR A 282 -10.49 20.26 -6.20
N LYS A 283 -9.88 20.51 -5.05
CA LYS A 283 -8.44 20.38 -4.86
C LYS A 283 -7.97 18.95 -5.09
N ASN A 284 -8.61 17.98 -4.44
CA ASN A 284 -8.29 16.57 -4.60
C ASN A 284 -8.41 16.12 -6.06
N TYR A 285 -9.45 16.57 -6.76
CA TYR A 285 -9.65 16.35 -8.18
C TYR A 285 -8.48 16.89 -9.01
N SER A 286 -8.17 18.19 -8.87
CA SER A 286 -7.14 18.84 -9.69
C SER A 286 -5.75 18.26 -9.43
N VAL A 287 -5.40 18.04 -8.17
CA VAL A 287 -4.12 17.41 -7.81
C VAL A 287 -4.03 15.97 -8.32
N GLY A 288 -5.12 15.20 -8.26
CA GLY A 288 -5.14 13.80 -8.69
C GLY A 288 -5.22 13.57 -10.19
N THR A 289 -5.69 14.56 -10.96
CA THR A 289 -5.86 14.44 -12.43
C THR A 289 -4.90 15.31 -13.23
N GLY A 290 -4.27 16.30 -12.60
CA GLY A 290 -3.50 17.34 -13.27
C GLY A 290 -4.34 18.42 -13.96
N ASP A 291 -5.67 18.33 -13.89
CA ASP A 291 -6.59 19.28 -14.50
C ASP A 291 -6.83 20.49 -13.57
N PRO A 292 -6.32 21.69 -13.91
CA PRO A 292 -6.46 22.87 -13.05
C PRO A 292 -7.89 23.43 -13.01
N LEU A 293 -8.81 22.96 -13.87
CA LEU A 293 -10.18 23.49 -13.91
C LEU A 293 -10.95 23.23 -12.60
N GLY A 294 -10.66 22.15 -11.87
CA GLY A 294 -11.24 21.94 -10.53
C GLY A 294 -10.93 23.10 -9.59
N CYS A 295 -9.66 23.52 -9.48
CA CYS A 295 -9.25 24.68 -8.69
C CYS A 295 -9.99 25.98 -9.08
N THR A 296 -10.39 26.14 -10.34
CA THR A 296 -11.13 27.35 -10.77
C THR A 296 -12.50 27.47 -10.11
N GLN A 297 -13.09 26.33 -9.71
CA GLN A 297 -14.41 26.25 -9.06
C GLN A 297 -14.36 26.60 -7.56
N ILE A 298 -13.18 26.64 -6.95
CA ILE A 298 -13.02 27.08 -5.56
C ILE A 298 -13.49 28.53 -5.44
N HIS A 299 -14.31 28.80 -4.42
CA HIS A 299 -14.96 30.08 -4.22
C HIS A 299 -13.92 31.21 -4.10
N LYS A 300 -14.21 32.39 -4.70
CA LYS A 300 -13.27 33.53 -4.74
C LYS A 300 -12.84 34.05 -3.36
N TYR A 301 -13.66 33.84 -2.33
CA TYR A 301 -13.33 34.21 -0.94
C TYR A 301 -12.34 33.25 -0.28
N ALA A 302 -12.17 32.04 -0.81
CA ALA A 302 -11.17 31.06 -0.37
C ALA A 302 -9.85 31.24 -1.14
N LYS A 303 -9.36 32.49 -1.25
CA LYS A 303 -8.20 32.86 -2.09
C LYS A 303 -6.99 31.96 -1.85
N PHE A 304 -6.61 31.75 -0.60
CA PHE A 304 -5.44 30.93 -0.24
C PHE A 304 -5.61 29.46 -0.61
N THR A 305 -6.80 28.88 -0.37
CA THR A 305 -7.12 27.50 -0.77
C THR A 305 -7.06 27.33 -2.28
N LYS A 306 -7.58 28.32 -3.03
CA LYS A 306 -7.56 28.33 -4.50
C LYS A 306 -6.14 28.41 -5.05
N ILE A 307 -5.31 29.31 -4.53
CA ILE A 307 -3.90 29.43 -4.91
C ILE A 307 -3.14 28.14 -4.58
N GLY A 308 -3.28 27.63 -3.35
CA GLY A 308 -2.67 26.39 -2.93
C GLY A 308 -3.06 25.21 -3.82
N CYS A 309 -4.32 25.14 -4.25
CA CYS A 309 -4.78 24.14 -5.21
C CYS A 309 -4.01 24.17 -6.53
N PHE A 310 -3.81 25.34 -7.14
CA PHE A 310 -3.05 25.47 -8.38
C PHE A 310 -1.57 25.10 -8.20
N VAL A 311 -0.97 25.53 -7.09
CA VAL A 311 0.43 25.21 -6.76
C VAL A 311 0.61 23.70 -6.57
N ASP A 312 -0.22 23.07 -5.75
CA ASP A 312 -0.14 21.63 -5.49
C ASP A 312 -0.39 20.82 -6.77
N THR A 313 -1.34 21.27 -7.61
CA THR A 313 -1.62 20.64 -8.92
C THR A 313 -0.42 20.75 -9.85
N ALA A 314 0.22 21.92 -9.91
CA ALA A 314 1.40 22.15 -10.74
C ALA A 314 2.59 21.29 -10.30
N ILE A 315 2.86 21.24 -9.00
CA ILE A 315 3.98 20.49 -8.42
C ILE A 315 3.75 18.99 -8.62
N GLN A 316 2.60 18.46 -8.18
CA GLN A 316 2.33 17.02 -8.18
C GLN A 316 2.30 16.42 -9.59
N ASN A 317 1.85 17.19 -10.58
CA ASN A 317 1.68 16.71 -11.97
C ASN A 317 2.75 17.25 -12.93
N ARG A 318 3.79 17.92 -12.41
CA ARG A 318 4.82 18.59 -13.23
C ARG A 318 4.21 19.45 -14.33
N ASN A 319 3.17 20.20 -13.98
CA ASN A 319 2.37 20.99 -14.90
C ASN A 319 2.44 22.48 -14.57
N PRO A 320 3.54 23.17 -14.92
CA PRO A 320 3.67 24.60 -14.65
C PRO A 320 2.61 25.46 -15.35
N SER A 321 1.94 24.96 -16.39
CA SER A 321 0.79 25.67 -16.99
C SER A 321 -0.36 25.87 -15.99
N ALA A 322 -0.51 25.03 -14.96
CA ALA A 322 -1.51 25.24 -13.91
C ALA A 322 -1.29 26.56 -13.13
N CYS A 323 -0.04 27.05 -13.02
CA CYS A 323 0.27 28.33 -12.40
C CYS A 323 -0.32 29.52 -13.17
N THR A 324 -0.60 29.37 -14.47
CA THR A 324 -1.20 30.43 -15.31
C THR A 324 -2.58 30.85 -14.82
N TYR A 325 -3.30 29.97 -14.11
CA TYR A 325 -4.62 30.24 -13.58
C TYR A 325 -4.62 31.09 -12.29
N ILE A 326 -3.44 31.35 -11.71
CA ILE A 326 -3.30 32.32 -10.61
C ILE A 326 -3.34 33.72 -11.24
N ASN A 327 -4.36 34.51 -10.90
CA ASN A 327 -4.54 35.84 -11.50
C ASN A 327 -3.36 36.77 -11.15
N GLU A 328 -2.67 37.27 -12.18
CA GLU A 328 -1.53 38.18 -12.04
C GLU A 328 -1.88 39.46 -11.29
N SER A 329 -3.04 40.04 -11.60
CA SER A 329 -3.47 41.30 -11.01
C SER A 329 -3.83 41.16 -9.53
N GLU A 330 -4.09 39.93 -9.08
CA GLU A 330 -4.47 39.65 -7.69
C GLU A 330 -3.32 39.12 -6.84
N ASP A 331 -2.38 38.37 -7.44
CA ASP A 331 -1.31 37.70 -6.71
C ASP A 331 -0.10 37.28 -7.57
N ALA A 332 0.57 38.25 -8.21
CA ALA A 332 1.77 38.00 -8.99
C ALA A 332 2.86 37.23 -8.22
N GLY A 333 3.01 37.50 -6.91
CA GLY A 333 3.97 36.83 -6.03
C GLY A 333 3.71 35.32 -5.91
N SER A 334 2.47 34.92 -5.62
CA SER A 334 2.12 33.50 -5.53
C SER A 334 2.27 32.79 -6.87
N ARG A 335 1.98 33.47 -7.99
CA ARG A 335 2.19 32.91 -9.33
C ARG A 335 3.66 32.66 -9.64
N ILE A 336 4.54 33.62 -9.31
CA ILE A 336 5.99 33.47 -9.43
C ILE A 336 6.48 32.30 -8.57
N ASN A 337 6.04 32.22 -7.32
CA ASN A 337 6.38 31.11 -6.42
C ASN A 337 5.94 29.76 -6.99
N CYS A 338 4.73 29.68 -7.57
CA CYS A 338 4.24 28.47 -8.23
C CYS A 338 5.19 28.00 -9.36
N TYR A 339 5.63 28.92 -10.23
CA TYR A 339 6.58 28.60 -11.29
C TYR A 339 7.94 28.17 -10.75
N ILE A 340 8.48 28.86 -9.73
CA ILE A 340 9.72 28.48 -9.07
C ILE A 340 9.62 27.05 -8.54
N SER A 341 8.58 26.76 -7.76
CA SER A 341 8.39 25.45 -7.13
C SER A 341 8.22 24.32 -8.14
N THR A 342 7.60 24.60 -9.29
CA THR A 342 7.32 23.56 -10.30
C THR A 342 8.47 23.37 -11.28
N ILE A 343 9.15 24.45 -11.69
CA ILE A 343 10.18 24.42 -12.75
C ILE A 343 11.58 24.22 -12.16
N LEU A 344 11.89 24.89 -11.04
CA LEU A 344 13.27 24.99 -10.54
C LEU A 344 13.58 24.05 -9.37
N VAL A 345 12.59 23.73 -8.52
CA VAL A 345 12.84 23.18 -7.16
C VAL A 345 12.84 21.65 -7.08
N ASN A 346 12.59 20.91 -8.15
CA ASN A 346 12.64 19.45 -8.09
C ASN A 346 13.04 18.89 -9.44
N THR A 347 14.21 18.27 -9.55
CA THR A 347 14.83 17.83 -10.81
C THR A 347 14.76 16.32 -11.05
N THR A 348 14.24 15.53 -10.11
CA THR A 348 14.28 14.05 -10.23
C THR A 348 13.28 13.51 -11.23
N VAL A 349 12.11 14.14 -11.35
CA VAL A 349 11.10 13.80 -12.36
C VAL A 349 11.08 14.86 -13.47
N PRO A 350 11.34 14.53 -14.74
CA PRO A 350 11.35 15.49 -15.83
C PRO A 350 9.99 16.17 -16.04
N ILE A 351 10.00 17.41 -16.50
CA ILE A 351 8.79 18.14 -16.91
C ILE A 351 8.43 17.70 -18.34
N PRO A 352 7.18 17.29 -18.64
CA PRO A 352 6.76 17.07 -20.02
C PRO A 352 6.76 18.39 -20.82
N PRO A 353 7.36 18.45 -22.03
CA PRO A 353 7.45 19.68 -22.83
C PRO A 353 6.08 20.32 -23.13
N ASP A 354 5.04 19.50 -23.32
CA ASP A 354 3.68 19.98 -23.59
C ASP A 354 3.12 20.82 -22.45
N ASN A 355 3.57 20.58 -21.21
CA ASN A 355 3.14 21.34 -20.03
C ASN A 355 3.76 22.75 -19.99
N CYS A 356 4.71 23.08 -20.87
CA CYS A 356 5.28 24.43 -21.00
C CYS A 356 4.51 25.30 -22.00
N LYS A 357 3.73 24.69 -22.92
CA LYS A 357 3.11 25.39 -24.06
C LYS A 357 2.18 26.52 -23.65
N ASN A 358 1.40 26.31 -22.59
CA ASN A 358 0.33 27.20 -22.15
C ASN A 358 0.77 28.19 -21.06
N ILE A 359 2.06 28.28 -20.75
CA ILE A 359 2.60 29.31 -19.84
C ILE A 359 2.49 30.67 -20.54
N ILE A 360 1.71 31.59 -19.97
CA ILE A 360 1.51 32.94 -20.56
C ILE A 360 2.77 33.81 -20.45
N HIS A 361 3.55 33.68 -19.38
CA HIS A 361 4.72 34.52 -19.17
C HIS A 361 5.93 33.97 -19.92
N ASP A 362 6.34 34.63 -21.01
CA ASP A 362 7.42 34.16 -21.90
C ASP A 362 8.68 33.77 -21.15
N GLY A 363 9.17 34.59 -20.22
CA GLY A 363 10.37 34.25 -19.44
C GLY A 363 10.27 32.94 -18.65
N TRP A 364 9.08 32.58 -18.15
CA TRP A 364 8.86 31.31 -17.45
C TRP A 364 8.65 30.16 -18.43
N LYS A 365 8.05 30.44 -19.59
CA LYS A 365 7.90 29.47 -20.69
C LYS A 365 9.25 29.00 -21.22
N GLN A 366 10.18 29.94 -21.48
CA GLN A 366 11.53 29.59 -21.95
C GLN A 366 12.27 28.75 -20.91
N LYS A 367 12.26 29.18 -19.64
CA LYS A 367 12.85 28.41 -18.53
C LYS A 367 12.24 27.01 -18.42
N CYS A 368 10.92 26.88 -18.58
CA CYS A 368 10.26 25.58 -18.56
C CYS A 368 10.82 24.63 -19.63
N TYR A 369 10.96 25.10 -20.88
CA TYR A 369 11.55 24.28 -21.95
C TYR A 369 13.01 23.91 -21.66
N THR A 370 13.82 24.85 -21.15
CA THR A 370 15.21 24.57 -20.76
C THR A 370 15.30 23.47 -19.72
N TYR A 371 14.54 23.56 -18.63
CA TYR A 371 14.55 22.55 -17.56
C TYR A 371 13.90 21.22 -18.00
N SER A 372 12.89 21.28 -18.87
CA SER A 372 12.31 20.11 -19.53
C SER A 372 13.35 19.39 -20.39
N ALA A 373 14.14 20.11 -21.20
CA ALA A 373 15.20 19.52 -22.02
C ALA A 373 16.21 18.76 -21.17
N VAL A 374 16.76 19.42 -20.15
CA VAL A 374 17.76 18.84 -19.24
C VAL A 374 17.20 17.61 -18.52
N GLY A 375 16.00 17.71 -17.95
CA GLY A 375 15.37 16.60 -17.22
C GLY A 375 15.14 15.39 -18.13
N ASN A 376 14.65 15.60 -19.35
CA ASN A 376 14.37 14.51 -20.30
C ASN A 376 15.62 14.05 -21.07
N LYS A 377 16.79 14.66 -20.84
CA LYS A 377 18.03 14.42 -21.60
C LYS A 377 17.80 14.51 -23.12
N ASN A 378 16.98 15.47 -23.55
CA ASN A 378 16.62 15.65 -24.95
C ASN A 378 16.84 17.11 -25.38
N SER A 379 17.93 17.35 -26.11
CA SER A 379 18.33 18.67 -26.59
C SER A 379 17.37 19.25 -27.64
N SER A 380 16.61 18.43 -28.38
CA SER A 380 15.62 18.94 -29.34
C SER A 380 14.49 19.74 -28.70
N ILE A 381 14.27 19.59 -27.38
CA ILE A 381 13.32 20.43 -26.64
C ILE A 381 13.82 21.89 -26.60
N CYS A 382 15.13 22.14 -26.68
CA CYS A 382 15.69 23.49 -26.75
C CYS A 382 15.21 24.25 -28.00
N ASP A 383 14.87 23.55 -29.09
CA ASP A 383 14.33 24.18 -30.31
C ASP A 383 12.92 24.77 -30.11
N LEU A 384 12.21 24.38 -29.04
CA LEU A 384 10.92 24.95 -28.66
C LEU A 384 11.06 26.31 -27.96
N THR A 385 12.28 26.70 -27.61
CA THR A 385 12.56 28.04 -27.08
C THR A 385 12.59 29.05 -28.22
N THR A 386 11.89 30.17 -28.05
CA THR A 386 11.87 31.27 -29.04
C THR A 386 12.89 32.36 -28.72
N ASN A 387 13.48 32.34 -27.53
CA ASN A 387 14.51 33.27 -27.10
C ASN A 387 15.90 32.68 -27.38
N ASN A 388 16.69 33.30 -28.26
CA ASN A 388 18.01 32.81 -28.63
C ASN A 388 18.97 32.66 -27.44
N ALA A 389 18.93 33.55 -26.45
CA ALA A 389 19.81 33.46 -25.28
C ALA A 389 19.46 32.25 -24.41
N GLU A 390 18.17 31.99 -24.17
CA GLU A 390 17.71 30.79 -23.47
C GLU A 390 17.96 29.51 -24.28
N LYS A 391 17.82 29.57 -25.62
CA LYS A 391 18.17 28.46 -26.50
C LYS A 391 19.63 28.06 -26.36
N THR A 392 20.54 29.03 -26.48
CA THR A 392 21.98 28.80 -26.31
C THR A 392 22.31 28.30 -24.91
N LEU A 393 21.65 28.83 -23.87
CA LEU A 393 21.80 28.35 -22.50
C LEU A 393 21.36 26.88 -22.37
N CYS A 394 20.23 26.51 -22.98
CA CYS A 394 19.69 25.15 -22.99
C CYS A 394 20.63 24.17 -23.70
N GLU A 395 21.05 24.48 -24.94
CA GLU A 395 21.99 23.65 -25.71
C GLU A 395 23.34 23.49 -25.00
N GLY A 396 23.80 24.52 -24.30
CA GLY A 396 25.03 24.49 -23.51
C GLY A 396 25.00 23.49 -22.35
N LYS A 397 23.82 22.99 -21.92
CA LYS A 397 23.71 21.95 -20.87
C LYS A 397 23.96 20.53 -21.39
N PHE A 398 24.09 20.35 -22.70
CA PHE A 398 24.29 19.05 -23.35
C PHE A 398 25.71 18.85 -23.92
N LYS A 399 26.56 19.87 -23.80
CA LYS A 399 27.99 19.80 -24.08
C LYS A 399 28.73 19.48 -22.79
#